data_AF-A0AAU9Y4N4-F1
#
_entry.id   AF-A0AAU9Y4N4-F1
#
_cell.length_a   1.000
_cell.length_b   1.000
_cell.length_c   1.000
_cell.angle_alpha   90.00
_cell.angle_beta   90.00
_cell.angle_gamma   90.00
#
_symmetry.space_group_name_H-M   'P 1'
#
loop_
_entity.id
_entity.type
_entity.pdbx_description
1 polymer ?
#
loop_
_entity_poly.entity_id
_entity_poly.type
_entity_poly.pdbx_seq_one_letter_code
_entity_poly.pdbx_strand_id
1 'polypeptide(L)'
;MNPKFWLATMFVMSRIGVLNANRQCHLMESSIFGMYLKGHVFKTYRDQLPRECYFRCEEEVTCQSFNVVIGQNICELNNRTKEARPEDFMPDQRRFYVKRFRSRVPLGSTKELPAETCSEIEASEGNQMADGKYWIYSKQNSKVIEAYCKGSWQKINCEEPVCFEAKDNQYGSFNMTKSGRVKTMKLIYRSGSVRCNYETNSSYWGCTYPAYEENLMTIITDANKKAILPPAEDLKAYSDNREYLYSLPGYHHNSNELVFRNLVNPLSVSSYQEMQIWYGQDWMDHSEENNSGKTCIDVYAWYE
;
A
#
# COMPACT_ATOMS: atom_id res chain seq x y z
N MET A 1 -38.88 -84.02 30.62
CA MET A 1 -37.94 -83.66 29.53
C MET A 1 -37.82 -82.15 29.47
N ASN A 2 -36.59 -81.67 29.38
CA ASN A 2 -36.12 -80.30 29.58
C ASN A 2 -36.63 -79.27 28.54
N PRO A 3 -36.64 -77.97 28.90
CA PRO A 3 -37.14 -76.88 28.08
C PRO A 3 -36.08 -76.42 27.07
N LYS A 4 -36.50 -75.79 25.96
CA LYS A 4 -35.60 -74.96 25.15
C LYS A 4 -36.22 -73.58 24.94
N PHE A 5 -35.90 -72.70 25.89
CA PHE A 5 -35.96 -71.25 25.73
C PHE A 5 -35.03 -70.86 24.57
N TRP A 6 -35.57 -70.21 23.54
CA TRP A 6 -34.76 -69.50 22.55
C TRP A 6 -34.59 -68.05 23.02
N LEU A 7 -33.38 -67.71 23.49
CA LEU A 7 -32.97 -66.33 23.76
C LEU A 7 -32.61 -65.66 22.42
N ALA A 8 -33.44 -64.73 21.96
CA ALA A 8 -33.08 -63.82 20.88
C ALA A 8 -32.33 -62.62 21.47
N THR A 9 -31.01 -62.63 21.39
CA THR A 9 -30.18 -61.46 21.72
C THR A 9 -30.23 -60.45 20.57
N MET A 10 -31.07 -59.41 20.73
CA MET A 10 -31.04 -58.22 19.88
C MET A 10 -29.84 -57.35 20.27
N PHE A 11 -28.77 -57.36 19.46
CA PHE A 11 -27.67 -56.40 19.57
C PHE A 11 -28.14 -55.02 19.08
N VAL A 12 -28.48 -54.12 20.00
CA VAL A 12 -28.63 -52.69 19.69
C VAL A 12 -27.22 -52.11 19.57
N MET A 13 -26.70 -52.03 18.35
CA MET A 13 -25.53 -51.21 18.04
C MET A 13 -25.93 -49.75 18.23
N SER A 14 -25.77 -49.23 19.45
CA SER A 14 -25.81 -47.80 19.73
C SER A 14 -24.72 -47.15 18.89
N ARG A 15 -25.10 -46.56 17.75
CA ARG A 15 -24.23 -45.64 17.04
C ARG A 15 -24.10 -44.39 17.89
N ILE A 16 -23.16 -44.44 18.84
CA ILE A 16 -22.57 -43.22 19.38
C ILE A 16 -21.95 -42.54 18.16
N GLY A 17 -22.68 -41.59 17.58
CA GLY A 17 -22.15 -40.72 16.56
C GLY A 17 -20.90 -40.09 17.15
N VAL A 18 -19.73 -40.42 16.59
CA VAL A 18 -18.51 -39.69 16.85
C VAL A 18 -18.80 -38.26 16.40
N LEU A 19 -19.09 -37.38 17.36
CA LEU A 19 -19.13 -35.95 17.12
C LEU A 19 -17.77 -35.59 16.54
N ASN A 20 -17.77 -35.22 15.27
CA ASN A 20 -16.58 -34.92 14.52
C ASN A 20 -15.95 -33.65 15.10
N ALA A 21 -15.01 -33.81 16.04
CA ALA A 21 -14.31 -32.72 16.74
C ALA A 21 -13.42 -31.88 15.80
N ASN A 22 -13.34 -32.24 14.51
CA ASN A 22 -12.58 -31.50 13.49
C ASN A 22 -13.02 -30.05 13.29
N ARG A 23 -14.22 -29.63 13.75
CA ARG A 23 -14.61 -28.20 13.68
C ARG A 23 -13.99 -27.33 14.78
N GLN A 24 -13.43 -27.92 15.84
CA GLN A 24 -13.00 -27.21 17.05
C GLN A 24 -11.49 -26.90 17.09
N CYS A 25 -10.67 -27.66 16.35
CA CYS A 25 -9.21 -27.54 16.40
C CYS A 25 -8.62 -26.34 15.62
N HIS A 26 -9.36 -25.75 14.68
CA HIS A 26 -8.84 -24.60 13.89
C HIS A 26 -8.70 -23.29 14.68
N LEU A 27 -9.38 -23.16 15.83
CA LEU A 27 -9.28 -21.98 16.71
C LEU A 27 -7.87 -21.84 17.34
N MET A 28 -7.16 -22.95 17.54
CA MET A 28 -5.88 -22.98 18.25
C MET A 28 -4.66 -22.76 17.36
N GLU A 29 -4.72 -23.08 16.06
CA GLU A 29 -3.57 -23.03 15.15
C GLU A 29 -3.03 -21.61 14.87
N SER A 30 -3.74 -20.58 15.32
CA SER A 30 -3.40 -19.18 15.06
C SER A 30 -3.36 -18.27 16.28
N SER A 31 -3.55 -18.85 17.46
CA SER A 31 -3.39 -18.14 18.71
C SER A 31 -1.91 -17.97 19.04
N ILE A 32 -1.53 -16.79 19.51
CA ILE A 32 -0.16 -16.48 19.90
C ILE A 32 -0.18 -16.03 21.36
N PHE A 33 0.21 -16.94 22.24
CA PHE A 33 0.34 -16.67 23.66
C PHE A 33 1.45 -15.67 23.96
N GLY A 34 1.25 -14.84 24.99
CA GLY A 34 2.26 -13.89 25.45
C GLY A 34 2.39 -12.65 24.57
N MET A 35 1.47 -12.46 23.62
CA MET A 35 1.45 -11.37 22.65
C MET A 35 0.06 -10.77 22.54
N TYR A 36 -0.02 -9.50 22.14
CA TYR A 36 -1.25 -8.80 21.84
C TYR A 36 -1.02 -7.70 20.81
N LEU A 37 -2.10 -7.25 20.16
CA LEU A 37 -2.06 -6.12 19.25
C LEU A 37 -2.50 -4.85 20.00
N LYS A 38 -1.60 -3.86 20.10
CA LYS A 38 -1.82 -2.62 20.83
C LYS A 38 -2.45 -1.54 19.93
N GLY A 39 -3.32 -0.68 20.47
CA GLY A 39 -3.77 0.53 19.76
C GLY A 39 -4.87 0.34 18.71
N HIS A 40 -5.22 -0.91 18.37
CA HIS A 40 -6.20 -1.24 17.33
C HIS A 40 -7.54 -1.76 17.86
N VAL A 41 -7.74 -1.71 19.18
CA VAL A 41 -8.96 -2.18 19.85
C VAL A 41 -10.10 -1.19 19.58
N PHE A 42 -11.14 -1.64 18.88
CA PHE A 42 -12.33 -0.83 18.62
C PHE A 42 -13.53 -1.22 19.50
N LYS A 43 -13.49 -2.41 20.11
CA LYS A 43 -14.57 -2.89 20.99
C LYS A 43 -14.03 -3.81 22.07
N THR A 44 -14.55 -3.68 23.29
CA THR A 44 -14.16 -4.52 24.43
C THR A 44 -15.40 -5.18 25.04
N TYR A 45 -15.29 -6.47 25.35
CA TYR A 45 -16.31 -7.23 26.09
C TYR A 45 -15.70 -7.81 27.37
N ARG A 46 -16.47 -7.80 28.46
CA ARG A 46 -16.08 -8.40 29.74
C ARG A 46 -16.88 -9.68 29.99
N ASP A 47 -16.37 -10.51 30.91
CA ASP A 47 -16.99 -11.76 31.34
C ASP A 47 -17.28 -12.74 30.17
N GLN A 48 -16.41 -12.74 29.16
CA GLN A 48 -16.47 -13.64 28.00
C GLN A 48 -15.42 -14.75 28.14
N LEU A 49 -15.79 -16.02 27.92
CA LEU A 49 -14.76 -17.04 27.76
C LEU A 49 -14.05 -16.81 26.41
N PRO A 50 -12.84 -17.37 26.23
CA PRO A 50 -12.09 -17.26 24.98
C PRO A 50 -12.88 -17.62 23.71
N ARG A 51 -13.86 -18.53 23.81
CA ARG A 51 -14.65 -18.98 22.66
C ARG A 51 -15.67 -17.93 22.22
N GLU A 52 -16.24 -17.19 23.16
CA GLU A 52 -17.22 -16.14 22.90
C GLU A 52 -16.56 -14.97 22.17
N CYS A 53 -15.29 -14.67 22.45
CA CYS A 53 -14.51 -13.70 21.66
C CYS A 53 -14.57 -13.96 20.16
N TYR A 54 -14.44 -15.23 19.77
CA TYR A 54 -14.47 -15.62 18.38
C TYR A 54 -15.82 -15.27 17.75
N PHE A 55 -16.92 -15.64 18.40
CA PHE A 55 -18.26 -15.34 17.89
C PHE A 55 -18.52 -13.84 17.84
N ARG A 56 -18.08 -13.07 18.85
CA ARG A 56 -18.18 -11.60 18.83
C ARG A 56 -17.40 -10.99 17.67
N CYS A 57 -16.19 -11.50 17.40
CA CYS A 57 -15.41 -11.05 16.26
C CYS A 57 -16.07 -11.45 14.93
N GLU A 58 -16.71 -12.61 14.83
CA GLU A 58 -17.42 -13.02 13.62
C GLU A 58 -18.64 -12.14 13.31
N GLU A 59 -19.37 -11.72 14.35
CA GLU A 59 -20.52 -10.81 14.25
C GLU A 59 -20.13 -9.40 13.75
N GLU A 60 -18.91 -8.96 14.07
CA GLU A 60 -18.39 -7.65 13.70
C GLU A 60 -17.65 -7.69 12.36
N VAL A 61 -18.20 -7.05 11.33
CA VAL A 61 -17.63 -7.01 9.96
C VAL A 61 -16.19 -6.44 9.94
N THR A 62 -15.92 -5.44 10.78
CA THR A 62 -14.61 -4.78 10.86
C THR A 62 -13.60 -5.54 11.73
N CYS A 63 -14.00 -6.61 12.42
CA CYS A 63 -13.08 -7.37 13.26
C CYS A 63 -12.09 -8.18 12.41
N GLN A 64 -10.80 -7.94 12.62
CA GLN A 64 -9.69 -8.56 11.92
C GLN A 64 -8.87 -9.49 12.81
N SER A 65 -8.81 -9.20 14.11
CA SER A 65 -8.18 -10.02 15.13
C SER A 65 -8.77 -9.66 16.49
N PHE A 66 -8.35 -10.34 17.55
CA PHE A 66 -8.73 -9.97 18.91
C PHE A 66 -7.64 -10.37 19.91
N ASN A 67 -7.58 -9.64 21.02
CA ASN A 67 -6.79 -10.00 22.19
C ASN A 67 -7.70 -10.61 23.26
N VAL A 68 -7.17 -11.55 24.03
CA VAL A 68 -7.84 -12.10 25.20
C VAL A 68 -6.96 -11.88 26.43
N VAL A 69 -7.52 -11.29 27.49
CA VAL A 69 -6.82 -11.10 28.77
C VAL A 69 -7.10 -12.28 29.68
N ILE A 70 -6.07 -13.06 29.95
CA ILE A 70 -6.12 -14.30 30.73
C ILE A 70 -6.46 -13.97 32.19
N GLY A 71 -7.38 -14.76 32.76
CA GLY A 71 -7.82 -14.61 34.16
C GLY A 71 -8.81 -13.47 34.41
N GLN A 72 -9.05 -12.60 33.41
CA GLN A 72 -10.03 -11.51 33.52
C GLN A 72 -11.23 -11.69 32.59
N ASN A 73 -11.22 -12.69 31.69
CA ASN A 73 -12.29 -12.95 30.72
C ASN A 73 -12.65 -11.70 29.89
N ILE A 74 -11.63 -10.92 29.52
CA ILE A 74 -11.78 -9.73 28.69
C ILE A 74 -11.44 -10.06 27.25
N CYS A 75 -12.35 -9.68 26.36
CA CYS A 75 -12.17 -9.72 24.92
C CYS A 75 -11.94 -8.33 24.36
N GLU A 76 -10.89 -8.13 23.59
CA GLU A 76 -10.63 -6.88 22.90
C GLU A 76 -10.59 -7.13 21.39
N LEU A 77 -11.63 -6.71 20.68
CA LEU A 77 -11.70 -6.85 19.22
C LEU A 77 -10.86 -5.78 18.55
N ASN A 78 -10.01 -6.20 17.61
CA ASN A 78 -9.13 -5.34 16.84
C ASN A 78 -9.58 -5.23 15.38
N ASN A 79 -9.44 -4.04 14.81
CA ASN A 79 -9.71 -3.76 13.40
C ASN A 79 -8.47 -3.95 12.50
N ARG A 80 -7.39 -4.51 13.06
CA ARG A 80 -6.13 -4.82 12.37
C ARG A 80 -5.61 -6.20 12.74
N THR A 81 -4.65 -6.66 11.97
CA THR A 81 -3.87 -7.87 12.22
C THR A 81 -2.43 -7.50 12.56
N LYS A 82 -1.67 -8.44 13.13
CA LYS A 82 -0.23 -8.28 13.35
C LYS A 82 0.58 -8.11 12.06
N GLU A 83 0.06 -8.60 10.92
CA GLU A 83 0.73 -8.43 9.63
C GLU A 83 0.52 -7.02 9.07
N ALA A 84 -0.66 -6.44 9.28
CA ALA A 84 -0.93 -5.05 8.95
C ALA A 84 -0.12 -4.07 9.83
N ARG A 85 0.08 -4.43 11.11
CA ARG A 85 0.68 -3.57 12.15
C ARG A 85 1.72 -4.30 13.00
N PRO A 86 2.84 -4.73 12.39
CA PRO A 86 3.89 -5.47 13.11
C PRO A 86 4.51 -4.65 14.24
N GLU A 87 4.59 -3.33 14.10
CA GLU A 87 5.13 -2.39 15.09
C GLU A 87 4.32 -2.33 16.39
N ASP A 88 3.02 -2.66 16.32
CA ASP A 88 2.09 -2.64 17.46
C ASP A 88 1.87 -4.03 18.06
N PHE A 89 2.50 -5.07 17.49
CA PHE A 89 2.42 -6.43 17.99
C PHE A 89 3.40 -6.64 19.13
N MET A 90 2.91 -6.48 20.36
CA MET A 90 3.72 -6.32 21.56
C MET A 90 3.62 -7.54 22.50
N PRO A 91 4.67 -7.83 23.28
CA PRO A 91 4.65 -8.89 24.28
C PRO A 91 3.80 -8.49 25.50
N ASP A 92 2.94 -9.39 25.95
CA ASP A 92 2.23 -9.34 27.24
C ASP A 92 1.87 -10.76 27.68
N GLN A 93 2.51 -11.24 28.75
CA GLN A 93 2.32 -12.61 29.28
C GLN A 93 0.91 -12.88 29.84
N ARG A 94 0.10 -11.83 30.04
CA ARG A 94 -1.29 -11.96 30.49
C ARG A 94 -2.27 -12.04 29.33
N ARG A 95 -1.79 -12.08 28.09
CA ARG A 95 -2.63 -12.02 26.90
C ARG A 95 -2.29 -13.11 25.90
N PHE A 96 -3.26 -13.43 25.05
CA PHE A 96 -2.98 -14.06 23.78
C PHE A 96 -3.70 -13.33 22.65
N TYR A 97 -3.04 -13.25 21.50
CA TYR A 97 -3.56 -12.69 20.26
C TYR A 97 -4.16 -13.79 19.40
N VAL A 98 -5.26 -13.49 18.71
CA VAL A 98 -5.87 -14.40 17.72
C VAL A 98 -6.24 -13.62 16.47
N LYS A 99 -5.73 -14.04 15.31
CA LYS A 99 -6.15 -13.51 14.01
C LYS A 99 -7.50 -14.13 13.61
N ARG A 100 -8.39 -13.35 12.98
CA ARG A 100 -9.62 -13.89 12.39
C ARG A 100 -9.29 -14.59 11.07
N PHE A 101 -9.68 -15.85 10.92
CA PHE A 101 -9.46 -16.60 9.66
C PHE A 101 -10.71 -16.73 8.82
N ARG A 102 -11.86 -16.98 9.45
CA ARG A 102 -13.11 -17.21 8.74
C ARG A 102 -13.85 -15.91 8.50
N SER A 103 -14.34 -15.78 7.27
CA SER A 103 -15.17 -14.66 6.84
C SER A 103 -14.56 -13.29 7.19
N ARG A 104 -13.23 -13.20 7.23
CA ARG A 104 -12.53 -11.93 7.46
C ARG A 104 -12.66 -11.10 6.20
N VAL A 105 -13.17 -9.88 6.36
CA VAL A 105 -13.22 -8.90 5.28
C VAL A 105 -11.78 -8.42 5.00
N PRO A 106 -11.29 -8.45 3.74
CA PRO A 106 -9.96 -7.94 3.40
C PRO A 106 -9.81 -6.47 3.80
N LEU A 107 -8.63 -6.10 4.31
CA LEU A 107 -8.36 -4.73 4.74
C LEU A 107 -8.52 -3.75 3.56
N GLY A 108 -9.23 -2.64 3.78
CA GLY A 108 -9.49 -1.63 2.74
C GLY A 108 -10.58 -2.00 1.74
N SER A 109 -11.16 -3.20 1.80
CA SER A 109 -12.22 -3.58 0.84
C SER A 109 -13.58 -2.94 1.11
N THR A 110 -13.81 -2.44 2.32
CA THR A 110 -15.04 -1.72 2.70
C THR A 110 -14.72 -0.38 3.34
N LYS A 111 -15.67 0.56 3.26
CA LYS A 111 -15.49 1.93 3.78
C LYS A 111 -15.42 1.96 5.30
N GLU A 112 -16.00 0.98 5.98
CA GLU A 112 -15.99 0.80 7.43
C GLU A 112 -14.67 0.19 7.93
N LEU A 113 -13.88 -0.42 7.04
CA LEU A 113 -12.57 -0.97 7.33
C LEU A 113 -11.50 -0.41 6.38
N PRO A 114 -11.29 0.92 6.39
CA PRO A 114 -10.28 1.54 5.54
C PRO A 114 -8.88 1.17 6.03
N ALA A 115 -7.91 1.10 5.13
CA ALA A 115 -6.49 0.99 5.47
C ALA A 115 -5.86 2.38 5.69
N GLU A 116 -4.67 2.45 6.25
CA GLU A 116 -3.84 3.65 6.25
C GLU A 116 -3.13 3.80 4.90
N THR A 117 -2.53 2.74 4.35
CA THR A 117 -1.79 2.81 3.07
C THR A 117 -1.99 1.56 2.22
N CYS A 118 -1.67 1.64 0.93
CA CYS A 118 -1.60 0.46 0.08
C CYS A 118 -0.55 -0.54 0.59
N SER A 119 0.55 -0.06 1.20
CA SER A 119 1.55 -0.89 1.86
C SER A 119 0.96 -1.71 3.03
N GLU A 120 0.08 -1.12 3.83
CA GLU A 120 -0.61 -1.83 4.91
C GLU A 120 -1.54 -2.93 4.37
N ILE A 121 -2.25 -2.66 3.26
CA ILE A 121 -3.10 -3.66 2.61
C ILE A 121 -2.24 -4.82 2.09
N GLU A 122 -1.15 -4.52 1.40
CA GLU A 122 -0.23 -5.55 0.90
C GLU A 122 0.36 -6.38 2.04
N ALA A 123 0.75 -5.75 3.16
CA ALA A 123 1.24 -6.45 4.33
C ALA A 123 0.16 -7.36 4.98
N SER A 124 -1.10 -6.91 5.02
CA SER A 124 -2.21 -7.64 5.63
C SER A 124 -2.71 -8.81 4.77
N GLU A 125 -2.83 -8.61 3.46
CA GLU A 125 -3.46 -9.54 2.51
C GLU A 125 -2.44 -10.35 1.70
N GLY A 126 -1.20 -9.87 1.59
CA GLY A 126 -0.12 -10.50 0.85
C GLY A 126 -0.49 -10.77 -0.61
N ASN A 127 -0.16 -11.97 -1.10
CA ASN A 127 -0.43 -12.40 -2.47
C ASN A 127 -1.92 -12.49 -2.83
N GLN A 128 -2.85 -12.35 -1.86
CA GLN A 128 -4.28 -12.30 -2.11
C GLN A 128 -4.76 -10.89 -2.49
N MET A 129 -3.93 -9.86 -2.30
CA MET A 129 -4.24 -8.49 -2.72
C MET A 129 -4.28 -8.42 -4.25
N ALA A 130 -5.42 -8.03 -4.81
CA ALA A 130 -5.56 -7.71 -6.22
C ALA A 130 -5.24 -6.23 -6.48
N ASP A 131 -4.69 -5.91 -7.65
CA ASP A 131 -4.62 -4.52 -8.11
C ASP A 131 -6.04 -3.96 -8.24
N GLY A 132 -6.33 -2.82 -7.62
CA GLY A 132 -7.70 -2.34 -7.57
C GLY A 132 -7.95 -1.15 -6.66
N LYS A 133 -9.22 -0.80 -6.51
CA LYS A 133 -9.69 0.30 -5.68
C LYS A 133 -9.90 -0.18 -4.25
N TYR A 134 -9.32 0.53 -3.29
CA TYR A 134 -9.43 0.26 -1.86
C TYR A 134 -9.75 1.55 -1.09
N TRP A 135 -10.42 1.39 0.05
CA TRP A 135 -10.71 2.46 0.98
C TRP A 135 -9.51 2.71 1.88
N ILE A 136 -8.99 3.93 1.88
CA ILE A 136 -7.88 4.34 2.74
C ILE A 136 -8.17 5.66 3.44
N TYR A 137 -7.47 5.92 4.54
CA TYR A 137 -7.51 7.23 5.19
C TYR A 137 -6.67 8.25 4.41
N SER A 138 -7.31 9.39 4.10
CA SER A 138 -6.68 10.56 3.48
C SER A 138 -5.92 11.45 4.46
N LYS A 139 -6.25 11.39 5.76
CA LYS A 139 -5.56 12.12 6.82
C LYS A 139 -5.80 11.39 8.13
N GLN A 140 -4.73 10.99 8.84
CA GLN A 140 -4.71 10.44 10.21
C GLN A 140 -6.09 9.98 10.73
N ASN A 141 -6.63 8.92 10.13
CA ASN A 141 -7.87 8.24 10.56
C ASN A 141 -9.17 9.08 10.56
N SER A 142 -9.21 10.18 9.82
CA SER A 142 -10.35 11.12 9.77
C SER A 142 -11.23 10.94 8.52
N LYS A 143 -10.72 11.32 7.35
CA LYS A 143 -11.46 11.28 6.08
C LYS A 143 -11.04 10.05 5.28
N VAL A 144 -12.01 9.24 4.87
CA VAL A 144 -11.81 8.04 4.04
C VAL A 144 -12.00 8.39 2.56
N ILE A 145 -11.11 7.89 1.71
CA ILE A 145 -11.14 8.04 0.25
C ILE A 145 -10.98 6.69 -0.43
N GLU A 146 -11.38 6.60 -1.69
CA GLU A 146 -11.04 5.48 -2.56
C GLU A 146 -9.68 5.77 -3.23
N ALA A 147 -8.78 4.80 -3.21
CA ALA A 147 -7.46 4.86 -3.81
C ALA A 147 -7.21 3.61 -4.64
N TYR A 148 -6.60 3.78 -5.81
CA TYR A 148 -6.15 2.65 -6.61
C TYR A 148 -4.78 2.18 -6.11
N CYS A 149 -4.72 0.96 -5.60
CA CYS A 149 -3.51 0.31 -5.12
C CYS A 149 -3.02 -0.74 -6.12
N LYS A 150 -1.70 -0.76 -6.35
CA LYS A 150 -0.98 -1.79 -7.09
C LYS A 150 0.20 -2.27 -6.25
N GLY A 151 -0.01 -3.35 -5.51
CA GLY A 151 0.81 -3.66 -4.32
C GLY A 151 0.87 -2.45 -3.38
N SER A 152 2.06 -2.12 -2.87
CA SER A 152 2.29 -0.96 -1.99
C SER A 152 2.14 0.41 -2.66
N TRP A 153 1.98 0.46 -3.99
CA TRP A 153 1.91 1.70 -4.75
C TRP A 153 0.48 2.24 -4.79
N GLN A 154 0.31 3.51 -4.43
CA GLN A 154 -0.93 4.24 -4.61
C GLN A 154 -0.87 5.08 -5.89
N LYS A 155 -1.83 4.92 -6.81
CA LYS A 155 -1.99 5.83 -7.95
C LYS A 155 -2.44 7.20 -7.45
N ILE A 156 -1.75 8.26 -7.89
CA ILE A 156 -2.00 9.63 -7.44
C ILE A 156 -2.90 10.38 -8.40
N ASN A 157 -2.56 10.41 -9.69
CA ASN A 157 -3.44 10.98 -10.69
C ASN A 157 -4.62 10.02 -10.95
N CYS A 158 -5.81 10.58 -11.18
CA CYS A 158 -7.04 9.81 -11.33
C CYS A 158 -7.12 9.12 -12.71
N GLU A 159 -8.11 9.49 -13.53
CA GLU A 159 -8.32 8.91 -14.86
C GLU A 159 -7.37 9.53 -15.90
N GLU A 160 -7.15 10.84 -15.82
CA GLU A 160 -6.30 11.56 -16.75
C GLU A 160 -4.81 11.44 -16.41
N PRO A 161 -3.95 11.11 -17.39
CA PRO A 161 -2.50 11.19 -17.25
C PRO A 161 -2.02 12.62 -16.95
N VAL A 162 -0.93 12.72 -16.20
CA VAL A 162 -0.19 13.97 -16.03
C VAL A 162 0.70 14.15 -17.25
N CYS A 163 0.58 15.27 -17.95
CA CYS A 163 1.39 15.55 -19.13
C CYS A 163 2.26 16.79 -18.94
N PHE A 164 3.50 16.71 -19.39
CA PHE A 164 4.45 17.81 -19.39
C PHE A 164 5.11 17.94 -20.77
N GLU A 165 5.50 19.16 -21.12
CA GLU A 165 6.20 19.47 -22.37
C GLU A 165 7.66 19.81 -22.08
N ALA A 166 8.41 20.08 -23.15
CA ALA A 166 9.84 20.26 -23.07
C ALA A 166 10.29 21.73 -23.02
N LYS A 167 9.35 22.69 -22.97
CA LYS A 167 9.63 24.13 -22.94
C LYS A 167 8.45 25.01 -22.50
N ASP A 168 8.70 26.32 -22.37
CA ASP A 168 7.70 27.39 -22.22
C ASP A 168 6.93 27.33 -20.89
N ASN A 169 7.58 26.82 -19.82
CA ASN A 169 7.00 26.61 -18.50
C ASN A 169 5.79 25.65 -18.49
N GLN A 170 5.78 24.66 -19.39
CA GLN A 170 4.66 23.74 -19.62
C GLN A 170 4.81 22.45 -18.80
N TYR A 171 4.84 22.60 -17.48
CA TYR A 171 4.90 21.48 -16.54
C TYR A 171 3.58 20.71 -16.44
N GLY A 172 3.69 19.44 -16.03
CA GLY A 172 2.55 18.64 -15.64
C GLY A 172 2.25 18.83 -14.16
N SER A 173 1.02 19.21 -13.81
CA SER A 173 0.61 19.39 -12.41
C SER A 173 -0.21 18.19 -11.92
N PHE A 174 -0.02 17.80 -10.66
CA PHE A 174 -0.86 16.83 -9.98
C PHE A 174 -0.99 17.12 -8.49
N ASN A 175 -2.12 16.73 -7.91
CA ASN A 175 -2.39 16.93 -6.49
C ASN A 175 -2.27 15.63 -5.71
N MET A 176 -1.60 15.69 -4.57
CA MET A 176 -1.55 14.57 -3.63
C MET A 176 -2.95 14.26 -3.12
N THR A 177 -3.34 12.99 -3.18
CA THR A 177 -4.70 12.54 -2.81
C THR A 177 -4.86 12.33 -1.31
N LYS A 178 -3.76 12.23 -0.55
CA LYS A 178 -3.76 12.10 0.91
C LYS A 178 -2.57 12.78 1.56
N SER A 179 -2.71 13.03 2.85
CA SER A 179 -1.63 13.47 3.74
C SER A 179 -0.87 12.26 4.27
N GLY A 180 0.45 12.39 4.43
CA GLY A 180 1.29 11.32 4.93
C GLY A 180 2.74 11.50 4.58
N ARG A 181 3.54 10.46 4.81
CA ARG A 181 4.96 10.44 4.47
C ARG A 181 5.17 9.54 3.25
N VAL A 182 5.79 10.08 2.20
CA VAL A 182 6.07 9.39 0.93
C VAL A 182 7.54 8.99 0.90
N LYS A 183 7.82 7.70 0.76
CA LYS A 183 9.18 7.14 0.63
C LYS A 183 9.79 7.43 -0.74
N THR A 184 8.99 7.25 -1.79
CA THR A 184 9.39 7.44 -3.18
C THR A 184 8.14 7.53 -4.08
N MET A 185 8.35 7.88 -5.33
CA MET A 185 7.36 7.84 -6.39
C MET A 185 7.88 6.99 -7.56
N LYS A 186 6.95 6.57 -8.41
CA LYS A 186 7.27 6.04 -9.73
C LYS A 186 6.36 6.65 -10.79
N LEU A 187 6.90 6.74 -12.00
CA LEU A 187 6.22 7.26 -13.17
C LEU A 187 6.00 6.12 -14.16
N ILE A 188 4.79 5.99 -14.69
CA ILE A 188 4.47 5.00 -15.73
C ILE A 188 4.16 5.76 -17.02
N TYR A 189 4.92 5.48 -18.07
CA TYR A 189 4.68 6.08 -19.38
C TYR A 189 3.31 5.68 -19.93
N ARG A 190 2.59 6.64 -20.53
CA ARG A 190 1.30 6.41 -21.19
C ARG A 190 1.35 6.72 -22.67
N SER A 191 1.81 7.91 -23.04
CA SER A 191 1.84 8.34 -24.44
C SER A 191 2.74 9.56 -24.65
N GLY A 192 3.01 9.84 -25.93
CA GLY A 192 3.76 11.03 -26.33
C GLY A 192 5.26 10.84 -26.29
N SER A 193 5.97 11.93 -26.53
CA SER A 193 7.43 11.98 -26.45
C SER A 193 7.90 13.43 -26.48
N VAL A 194 9.09 13.67 -25.96
CA VAL A 194 9.78 14.97 -25.90
C VAL A 194 11.09 14.93 -26.68
N ARG A 195 11.54 16.10 -27.14
CA ARG A 195 12.82 16.33 -27.81
C ARG A 195 13.46 17.60 -27.26
N CYS A 196 14.77 17.54 -27.03
CA CYS A 196 15.63 18.65 -26.59
C CYS A 196 16.23 19.47 -27.75
N ASN A 197 16.10 19.01 -29.00
CA ASN A 197 16.43 19.78 -30.20
C ASN A 197 15.86 19.07 -31.45
N TYR A 198 15.96 19.71 -32.61
CA TYR A 198 15.43 19.19 -33.88
C TYR A 198 16.25 18.01 -34.46
N GLU A 199 17.47 17.78 -33.99
CA GLU A 199 18.40 16.74 -34.51
C GLU A 199 18.32 15.42 -33.73
N THR A 200 17.88 15.47 -32.47
CA THR A 200 17.83 14.32 -31.55
C THR A 200 16.58 13.49 -31.75
N ASN A 201 16.68 12.18 -31.52
CA ASN A 201 15.50 11.32 -31.48
C ASN A 201 14.63 11.65 -30.27
N SER A 202 13.32 11.51 -30.43
CA SER A 202 12.39 11.71 -29.31
C SER A 202 12.51 10.61 -28.27
N SER A 203 12.22 10.97 -27.02
CA SER A 203 12.23 10.03 -25.90
C SER A 203 11.11 10.34 -24.91
N TYR A 204 10.95 9.51 -23.88
CA TYR A 204 9.91 9.71 -22.88
C TYR A 204 10.41 10.62 -21.75
N TRP A 205 11.69 10.49 -21.39
CA TRP A 205 12.22 10.97 -20.11
C TRP A 205 13.43 11.91 -20.18
N GLY A 206 14.00 12.13 -21.36
CA GLY A 206 15.25 12.89 -21.47
C GLY A 206 15.60 13.32 -22.89
N CYS A 207 16.90 13.32 -23.19
CA CYS A 207 17.46 13.84 -24.43
C CYS A 207 18.50 12.87 -24.97
N THR A 208 18.32 12.40 -26.19
CA THR A 208 19.23 11.42 -26.83
C THR A 208 20.48 12.06 -27.42
N TYR A 209 20.81 13.29 -27.04
CA TYR A 209 22.03 13.95 -27.48
C TYR A 209 23.24 13.25 -26.84
N PRO A 210 24.26 12.82 -27.62
CA PRO A 210 25.31 11.94 -27.13
C PRO A 210 26.03 12.41 -25.88
N ALA A 211 26.15 13.73 -25.70
CA ALA A 211 26.86 14.30 -24.56
C ALA A 211 26.09 14.24 -23.23
N TYR A 212 24.78 13.97 -23.27
CA TYR A 212 23.99 13.69 -22.07
C TYR A 212 24.01 12.21 -21.65
N GLU A 213 24.70 11.35 -22.42
CA GLU A 213 24.78 9.91 -22.16
C GLU A 213 23.37 9.31 -21.99
N GLU A 214 23.16 8.41 -21.02
CA GLU A 214 21.85 7.85 -20.65
C GLU A 214 21.17 8.60 -19.48
N ASN A 215 21.53 9.87 -19.27
CA ASN A 215 20.93 10.65 -18.20
C ASN A 215 19.49 11.08 -18.53
N LEU A 216 18.64 11.01 -17.51
CA LEU A 216 17.25 11.42 -17.57
C LEU A 216 17.12 12.90 -17.20
N MET A 217 16.03 13.52 -17.65
CA MET A 217 15.72 14.94 -17.43
C MET A 217 14.30 15.16 -16.88
N THR A 218 13.61 14.12 -16.41
CA THR A 218 12.27 14.27 -15.82
C THR A 218 12.37 14.51 -14.33
N ILE A 219 11.93 15.70 -13.89
CA ILE A 219 12.08 16.17 -12.51
C ILE A 219 10.70 16.38 -11.88
N ILE A 220 10.48 15.84 -10.68
CA ILE A 220 9.33 16.11 -9.84
C ILE A 220 9.71 17.20 -8.84
N THR A 221 8.91 18.26 -8.78
CA THR A 221 9.11 19.38 -7.86
C THR A 221 7.89 19.61 -6.98
N ASP A 222 8.07 20.39 -5.91
CA ASP A 222 6.94 21.06 -5.27
C ASP A 222 6.47 22.27 -6.11
N ALA A 223 5.40 22.94 -5.64
CA ALA A 223 4.84 24.12 -6.30
C ALA A 223 5.79 25.34 -6.35
N ASN A 224 6.89 25.34 -5.58
CA ASN A 224 7.90 26.39 -5.59
C ASN A 224 9.10 26.04 -6.50
N LYS A 225 8.92 25.10 -7.43
CA LYS A 225 9.98 24.55 -8.30
C LYS A 225 11.16 23.89 -7.54
N LYS A 226 11.00 23.55 -6.25
CA LYS A 226 12.05 22.84 -5.52
C LYS A 226 12.05 21.36 -5.90
N ALA A 227 13.19 20.83 -6.34
CA ALA A 227 13.34 19.42 -6.69
C ALA A 227 13.03 18.49 -5.50
N ILE A 228 12.24 17.45 -5.79
CA ILE A 228 11.82 16.42 -4.84
C ILE A 228 12.34 15.05 -5.31
N LEU A 229 12.09 14.69 -6.58
CA LEU A 229 12.59 13.46 -7.19
C LEU A 229 13.11 13.73 -8.62
N PRO A 230 14.33 13.30 -8.96
CA PRO A 230 15.31 12.74 -8.03
C PRO A 230 15.70 13.79 -6.96
N PRO A 231 16.24 13.35 -5.81
CA PRO A 231 16.76 14.27 -4.80
C PRO A 231 17.86 15.16 -5.37
N ALA A 232 18.02 16.37 -4.82
CA ALA A 232 18.98 17.35 -5.34
C ALA A 232 20.42 16.81 -5.39
N GLU A 233 20.81 15.96 -4.44
CA GLU A 233 22.13 15.33 -4.41
C GLU A 233 22.42 14.33 -5.55
N ASP A 234 21.38 13.89 -6.28
CA ASP A 234 21.52 13.02 -7.46
C ASP A 234 21.58 13.81 -8.77
N LEU A 235 21.28 15.10 -8.73
CA LEU A 235 21.29 15.95 -9.92
C LEU A 235 22.74 16.26 -10.33
N LYS A 236 22.93 16.41 -11.64
CA LYS A 236 24.21 16.67 -12.28
C LYS A 236 24.07 17.82 -13.25
N ALA A 237 25.12 18.64 -13.31
CA ALA A 237 25.28 19.66 -14.34
C ALA A 237 26.00 19.10 -15.57
N TYR A 238 25.69 19.66 -16.74
CA TYR A 238 26.39 19.32 -17.98
C TYR A 238 27.43 20.37 -18.41
N SER A 239 27.12 21.67 -18.30
CA SER A 239 28.04 22.70 -18.82
C SER A 239 28.12 24.02 -18.03
N ASP A 240 27.06 24.42 -17.33
CA ASP A 240 26.92 25.78 -16.77
C ASP A 240 26.49 25.79 -15.30
N ASN A 241 26.93 24.78 -14.53
CA ASN A 241 26.58 24.52 -13.12
C ASN A 241 25.07 24.33 -12.85
N ARG A 242 24.20 24.34 -13.87
CA ARG A 242 22.78 24.04 -13.70
C ARG A 242 22.56 22.54 -13.67
N GLU A 243 22.03 22.04 -12.56
CA GLU A 243 21.85 20.62 -12.32
C GLU A 243 20.42 20.18 -12.66
N TYR A 244 20.24 19.51 -13.80
CA TYR A 244 18.93 19.04 -14.28
C TYR A 244 18.99 17.65 -14.91
N LEU A 245 20.14 16.98 -14.82
CA LEU A 245 20.38 15.63 -15.31
C LEU A 245 20.51 14.67 -14.14
N TYR A 246 20.12 13.42 -14.31
CA TYR A 246 20.43 12.37 -13.34
C TYR A 246 20.54 11.02 -14.01
N SER A 247 21.25 10.10 -13.35
CA SER A 247 21.29 8.71 -13.76
C SER A 247 20.38 7.90 -12.83
N LEU A 248 19.54 7.02 -13.39
CA LEU A 248 18.72 6.10 -12.62
C LEU A 248 19.09 4.66 -13.00
N PRO A 249 19.76 3.89 -12.13
CA PRO A 249 20.29 2.58 -12.49
C PRO A 249 19.22 1.62 -13.04
N GLY A 250 19.48 1.04 -14.21
CA GLY A 250 18.55 0.12 -14.90
C GLY A 250 17.49 0.81 -15.77
N TYR A 251 17.48 2.14 -15.82
CA TYR A 251 16.56 2.93 -16.63
C TYR A 251 17.29 3.73 -17.70
N HIS A 252 16.55 4.04 -18.77
CA HIS A 252 17.02 4.79 -19.92
C HIS A 252 15.88 5.65 -20.49
N HIS A 253 16.17 6.43 -21.51
CA HIS A 253 15.26 7.45 -22.07
C HIS A 253 13.86 6.96 -22.51
N ASN A 254 13.70 5.67 -22.77
CA ASN A 254 12.48 5.05 -23.29
C ASN A 254 11.96 3.91 -22.40
N SER A 255 12.40 3.83 -21.14
CA SER A 255 11.84 2.85 -20.19
C SER A 255 10.33 3.08 -20.01
N ASN A 256 9.52 2.03 -19.90
CA ASN A 256 8.07 2.20 -19.74
C ASN A 256 7.65 2.68 -18.34
N GLU A 257 8.58 2.65 -17.39
CA GLU A 257 8.42 3.22 -16.06
C GLU A 257 9.75 3.79 -15.57
N LEU A 258 9.69 4.68 -14.60
CA LEU A 258 10.81 5.14 -13.79
C LEU A 258 10.44 4.94 -12.32
N VAL A 259 11.22 4.15 -11.58
CA VAL A 259 11.05 3.99 -10.13
C VAL A 259 12.21 4.70 -9.44
N PHE A 260 11.92 5.82 -8.78
CA PHE A 260 12.95 6.57 -8.07
C PHE A 260 13.40 5.83 -6.82
N ARG A 261 14.65 6.06 -6.40
CA ARG A 261 15.15 5.54 -5.13
C ARG A 261 14.37 6.11 -3.94
N ASN A 262 14.42 5.39 -2.81
CA ASN A 262 13.86 5.88 -1.57
C ASN A 262 14.58 7.16 -1.10
N LEU A 263 13.78 8.12 -0.63
CA LEU A 263 14.27 9.30 0.07
C LEU A 263 14.85 8.89 1.42
N VAL A 264 16.02 9.45 1.78
CA VAL A 264 16.61 9.25 3.11
C VAL A 264 15.67 9.76 4.19
N ASN A 265 15.04 10.91 3.92
CA ASN A 265 13.98 11.48 4.72
C ASN A 265 12.68 11.47 3.90
N PRO A 266 11.72 10.58 4.21
CA PRO A 266 10.43 10.53 3.54
C PRO A 266 9.75 11.89 3.51
N LEU A 267 9.21 12.24 2.34
CA LEU A 267 8.55 13.51 2.06
C LEU A 267 7.21 13.60 2.80
N SER A 268 7.07 14.59 3.67
CA SER A 268 5.78 14.90 4.29
C SER A 268 4.91 15.70 3.31
N VAL A 269 3.76 15.13 2.93
CA VAL A 269 2.80 15.77 2.03
C VAL A 269 1.46 15.99 2.72
N SER A 270 0.73 17.00 2.25
CA SER A 270 -0.66 17.25 2.62
C SER A 270 -1.61 16.81 1.51
N SER A 271 -2.85 16.45 1.88
CA SER A 271 -3.93 16.27 0.90
C SER A 271 -4.14 17.55 0.09
N TYR A 272 -4.31 17.41 -1.22
CA TYR A 272 -4.40 18.51 -2.20
C TYR A 272 -3.15 19.38 -2.32
N GLN A 273 -2.01 18.93 -1.80
CA GLN A 273 -0.73 19.57 -2.10
C GLN A 273 -0.39 19.37 -3.58
N GLU A 274 -0.19 20.48 -4.28
CA GLU A 274 0.27 20.47 -5.66
C GLU A 274 1.73 20.05 -5.75
N MET A 275 2.00 19.21 -6.74
CA MET A 275 3.31 18.75 -7.18
C MET A 275 3.39 18.95 -8.69
N GLN A 276 4.60 19.10 -9.20
CA GLN A 276 4.83 19.39 -10.62
C GLN A 276 5.83 18.41 -11.21
N ILE A 277 5.72 18.17 -12.51
CA ILE A 277 6.63 17.32 -13.29
C ILE A 277 7.12 18.13 -14.48
N TRP A 278 8.43 18.19 -14.60
CA TRP A 278 9.11 19.06 -15.54
C TRP A 278 10.06 18.28 -16.43
N TYR A 279 10.28 18.83 -17.62
CA TYR A 279 11.48 18.55 -18.40
C TYR A 279 12.63 19.44 -17.91
N GLY A 280 13.83 18.88 -17.72
CA GLY A 280 14.91 19.53 -16.98
C GLY A 280 15.38 20.86 -17.57
N GLN A 281 15.40 20.98 -18.90
CA GLN A 281 15.73 22.23 -19.59
C GLN A 281 14.66 23.31 -19.39
N ASP A 282 13.38 22.93 -19.42
CA ASP A 282 12.24 23.82 -19.15
C ASP A 282 12.21 24.27 -17.68
N TRP A 283 12.43 23.32 -16.75
CA TRP A 283 12.51 23.62 -15.32
C TRP A 283 13.57 24.70 -14.99
N MET A 284 14.69 24.66 -15.70
CA MET A 284 15.81 25.59 -15.54
C MET A 284 15.70 26.86 -16.40
N ASP A 285 14.65 26.97 -17.21
CA ASP A 285 14.49 28.00 -18.25
C ASP A 285 15.78 28.12 -19.11
N HIS A 286 16.33 26.98 -19.55
CA HIS A 286 17.65 26.92 -20.21
C HIS A 286 17.70 25.98 -21.43
N SER A 287 18.18 26.53 -22.56
CA SER A 287 18.39 25.79 -23.81
C SER A 287 17.15 25.06 -24.31
N GLU A 288 15.98 25.69 -24.14
CA GLU A 288 14.68 25.10 -24.44
C GLU A 288 14.03 25.57 -25.76
N GLU A 289 14.59 26.57 -26.44
CA GLU A 289 13.97 27.19 -27.62
C GLU A 289 13.61 26.18 -28.73
N ASN A 290 14.53 25.23 -28.97
CA ASN A 290 14.41 24.19 -29.99
C ASN A 290 13.77 22.90 -29.46
N ASN A 291 13.28 22.91 -28.22
CA ASN A 291 12.61 21.76 -27.64
C ASN A 291 11.19 21.63 -28.19
N SER A 292 10.69 20.41 -28.18
CA SER A 292 9.34 20.12 -28.65
C SER A 292 8.79 18.83 -28.05
N GLY A 293 7.48 18.65 -28.21
CA GLY A 293 6.79 17.44 -27.81
C GLY A 293 6.24 17.50 -26.40
N LYS A 294 5.50 16.45 -26.06
CA LYS A 294 4.70 16.32 -24.85
C LYS A 294 4.70 14.86 -24.45
N THR A 295 4.99 14.56 -23.19
CA THR A 295 4.91 13.21 -22.61
C THR A 295 3.80 13.19 -21.58
N CYS A 296 3.00 12.11 -21.58
CA CYS A 296 1.91 11.87 -20.64
C CYS A 296 2.15 10.60 -19.84
N ILE A 297 1.90 10.65 -18.53
CA ILE A 297 2.29 9.60 -17.58
C ILE A 297 1.26 9.40 -16.47
N ASP A 298 1.32 8.26 -15.79
CA ASP A 298 0.72 8.09 -14.47
C ASP A 298 1.77 8.23 -13.37
N VAL A 299 1.35 8.79 -12.23
CA VAL A 299 2.16 8.98 -11.03
C VAL A 299 1.66 8.03 -9.94
N TYR A 300 2.58 7.29 -9.35
CA TYR A 300 2.32 6.46 -8.17
C TYR A 300 3.23 6.88 -7.03
N ALA A 301 2.74 6.85 -5.80
CA ALA A 301 3.52 7.11 -4.60
C ALA A 301 3.53 5.88 -3.68
N TRP A 302 4.66 5.66 -3.01
CA TRP A 302 4.81 4.69 -1.95
C TRP A 302 4.80 5.41 -0.60
N TYR A 303 3.74 5.25 0.18
CA TYR A 303 3.65 5.81 1.54
C TYR A 303 4.25 4.89 2.59
N GLU A 304 4.80 5.49 3.66
CA GLU A 304 5.24 4.75 4.85
C GLU A 304 4.13 3.93 5.49
#